data_AF-A0A8X6LWG8-F1
#
_entry.id   AF-A0A8X6LWG8-F1
#
_cell.length_a   1.000
_cell.length_b   1.000
_cell.length_c   1.000
_cell.angle_alpha   90.00
_cell.angle_beta   90.00
_cell.angle_gamma   90.00
#
_symmetry.space_group_name_H-M   'P 1'
#
loop_
_entity.id
_entity.type
_entity.pdbx_description
1 polymer ?
#
loop_
_entity_poly.entity_id
_entity_poly.type
_entity_poly.pdbx_seq_one_letter_code
_entity_poly.pdbx_strand_id
1 'polypeptide(L)'
;MIIQELGSTIGATENARNAVQPFSPVANTDLKDSYLEPKSTCIELNHSVARSGLKPSFWEDTEMNVKVVSRVIIVKGPRGTLQRSFKHVQVDMQLVGKSKLVVQKWFGIRKELATVRTVCSHIENMIKGVTLGYRYKMRSVYAHFPINVTTSKDGSVVEIRNFLGEKIVRRVSMQPGVVCQNSTAQKDELILEGNDIELVSRSAALIHQSTLVKNKDIRKFLDGIYVSEKTTVVTPAEN
;
A
#
# COMPACT_ATOMS: atom_id res chain seq x y z
N MET A 1 -54.46 0.84 -73.13
CA MET A 1 -54.62 0.84 -71.66
C MET A 1 -54.16 2.21 -71.18
N ILE A 2 -54.90 3.31 -71.38
CA ILE A 2 -56.21 3.72 -70.82
C ILE A 2 -56.22 3.76 -69.28
N ILE A 3 -56.02 4.99 -68.74
CA ILE A 3 -56.84 5.76 -67.77
C ILE A 3 -57.03 5.27 -66.30
N GLN A 4 -57.16 6.28 -65.41
CA GLN A 4 -57.83 6.38 -64.09
C GLN A 4 -56.98 6.13 -62.82
N GLU A 5 -56.71 7.18 -62.00
CA GLU A 5 -57.52 7.72 -60.86
C GLU A 5 -57.61 6.71 -59.70
N LEU A 6 -57.25 7.03 -58.44
CA LEU A 6 -57.91 7.94 -57.48
C LEU A 6 -56.87 8.26 -56.37
N GLY A 7 -56.70 9.49 -55.87
CA GLY A 7 -57.58 10.18 -54.90
C GLY A 7 -57.49 9.47 -53.53
N SER A 8 -56.97 10.05 -52.44
CA SER A 8 -57.49 11.21 -51.68
C SER A 8 -56.47 11.57 -50.56
N THR A 9 -55.98 12.82 -50.49
CA THR A 9 -56.33 13.90 -49.50
C THR A 9 -56.19 13.48 -48.03
N ILE A 10 -55.46 14.20 -47.17
CA ILE A 10 -55.69 15.55 -46.62
C ILE A 10 -54.30 16.05 -46.11
N GLY A 11 -53.76 17.20 -46.52
CA GLY A 11 -54.11 18.56 -46.07
C GLY A 11 -53.69 18.74 -44.60
N ALA A 12 -53.00 19.77 -44.12
CA ALA A 12 -52.71 21.13 -44.54
C ALA A 12 -51.63 21.59 -43.53
N THR A 13 -50.43 21.98 -43.98
CA THR A 13 -50.00 23.37 -44.18
C THR A 13 -50.10 24.24 -42.91
N GLU A 14 -48.96 24.73 -42.43
CA GLU A 14 -48.80 26.18 -42.31
C GLU A 14 -47.33 26.60 -42.46
N ASN A 15 -47.12 27.45 -43.48
CA ASN A 15 -45.90 28.15 -43.81
C ASN A 15 -45.77 29.41 -42.96
N ALA A 16 -44.53 29.84 -42.71
CA ALA A 16 -44.02 31.20 -42.94
C ALA A 16 -42.70 31.34 -42.18
N ARG A 17 -41.52 31.23 -42.80
CA ARG A 17 -40.82 32.28 -43.58
C ARG A 17 -40.95 33.69 -42.99
N ASN A 18 -39.86 34.15 -42.37
CA ASN A 18 -39.31 35.52 -42.39
C ASN A 18 -37.97 35.48 -41.64
N ALA A 19 -36.89 36.22 -41.92
CA ALA A 19 -36.40 37.01 -43.05
C ALA A 19 -35.04 37.62 -42.56
N VAL A 20 -34.01 37.67 -43.43
CA VAL A 20 -32.98 38.75 -43.52
C VAL A 20 -31.83 38.83 -42.47
N GLN A 21 -30.65 38.31 -42.88
CA GLN A 21 -29.31 38.93 -43.09
C GLN A 21 -28.52 39.68 -41.94
N PRO A 22 -27.17 39.77 -42.04
CA PRO A 22 -26.21 39.82 -40.92
C PRO A 22 -25.68 41.22 -40.57
N PHE A 23 -25.15 41.39 -39.35
CA PHE A 23 -24.32 42.54 -38.94
C PHE A 23 -23.16 42.10 -38.03
N SER A 24 -22.06 42.83 -38.13
CA SER A 24 -20.67 42.51 -37.78
C SER A 24 -20.25 42.85 -36.32
N PRO A 25 -18.94 42.83 -35.98
CA PRO A 25 -18.40 42.14 -34.80
C PRO A 25 -18.38 42.97 -33.51
N VAL A 26 -18.53 42.32 -32.35
CA VAL A 26 -18.09 42.87 -31.06
C VAL A 26 -17.05 41.93 -30.48
N ALA A 27 -15.81 42.38 -30.47
CA ALA A 27 -14.71 41.75 -29.76
C ALA A 27 -14.86 42.02 -28.26
N ASN A 28 -14.78 40.96 -27.44
CA ASN A 28 -13.85 40.93 -26.31
C ASN A 28 -13.81 39.54 -25.64
N THR A 29 -12.58 39.01 -25.54
CA THR A 29 -12.02 38.27 -24.37
C THR A 29 -12.89 37.15 -23.80
N ASP A 30 -12.61 35.85 -23.91
CA ASP A 30 -11.32 35.16 -23.78
C ASP A 30 -11.41 33.76 -24.41
N LEU A 31 -10.67 33.54 -25.48
CA LEU A 31 -10.38 32.22 -26.06
C LEU A 31 -8.93 31.88 -25.72
N LYS A 32 -8.69 31.48 -24.46
CA LYS A 32 -7.41 30.91 -24.00
C LYS A 32 -7.58 29.76 -23.00
N ASP A 33 -8.60 28.93 -23.14
CA ASP A 33 -8.72 27.68 -22.39
C ASP A 33 -8.45 26.44 -23.27
N SER A 34 -7.23 26.34 -23.80
CA SER A 34 -6.76 25.08 -24.42
C SER A 34 -5.24 24.94 -24.49
N TYR A 35 -4.51 25.48 -23.51
CA TYR A 35 -3.17 25.00 -23.21
C TYR A 35 -3.25 24.19 -21.93
N LEU A 36 -3.27 22.86 -22.09
CA LEU A 36 -3.15 21.89 -21.01
C LEU A 36 -1.94 22.27 -20.13
N GLU A 37 -2.22 22.70 -18.91
CA GLU A 37 -1.19 22.69 -17.86
C GLU A 37 -0.72 21.23 -17.66
N PRO A 38 0.59 20.98 -17.63
CA PRO A 38 1.09 19.64 -17.42
C PRO A 38 0.70 19.18 -16.02
N LYS A 39 -0.18 18.19 -15.95
CA LYS A 39 -0.72 17.60 -14.71
C LYS A 39 0.41 17.05 -13.84
N SER A 40 1.05 17.91 -13.05
CA SER A 40 1.84 17.52 -11.89
C SER A 40 0.88 16.89 -10.90
N THR A 41 0.96 15.57 -10.73
CA THR A 41 0.10 14.89 -9.76
C THR A 41 0.71 15.12 -8.38
N CYS A 42 0.24 16.16 -7.68
CA CYS A 42 0.56 16.42 -6.29
C CYS A 42 -0.30 15.50 -5.42
N ILE A 43 0.27 14.38 -4.96
CA ILE A 43 -0.38 13.60 -3.91
C ILE A 43 0.15 14.13 -2.60
N GLU A 44 -0.59 15.06 -2.01
CA GLU A 44 -0.39 15.39 -0.61
C GLU A 44 -0.67 14.14 0.21
N LEU A 45 0.21 13.82 1.17
CA LEU A 45 -0.05 12.72 2.11
C LEU A 45 -1.39 12.89 2.84
N ASN A 46 -1.90 14.13 2.97
CA ASN A 46 -3.22 14.38 3.55
C ASN A 46 -4.36 13.68 2.77
N HIS A 47 -4.22 13.48 1.46
CA HIS A 47 -5.24 12.84 0.62
C HIS A 47 -5.14 11.29 0.60
N SER A 48 -4.00 10.70 0.99
CA SER A 48 -3.87 9.24 1.20
C SER A 48 -4.25 8.80 2.62
N VAL A 49 -4.09 9.68 3.61
CA VAL A 49 -4.42 9.47 5.02
C VAL A 49 -5.91 9.18 5.25
N ALA A 50 -6.82 9.79 4.47
CA ALA A 50 -8.26 9.61 4.58
C ALA A 50 -8.76 8.16 4.35
N ARG A 51 -8.00 7.30 3.64
CA ARG A 51 -8.33 5.87 3.47
C ARG A 51 -7.77 4.96 4.56
N SER A 52 -6.86 5.48 5.38
CA SER A 52 -6.17 4.72 6.41
C SER A 52 -6.80 4.85 7.81
N GLY A 53 -7.91 5.60 7.91
CA GLY A 53 -8.61 5.86 9.18
C GLY A 53 -7.86 6.78 10.14
N LEU A 54 -6.68 7.28 9.77
CA LEU A 54 -5.91 8.23 10.55
C LEU A 54 -6.33 9.66 10.19
N LYS A 55 -6.40 10.57 11.17
CA LYS A 55 -6.67 12.00 10.90
C LYS A 55 -5.50 12.61 10.11
N PRO A 56 -5.73 13.57 9.19
CA PRO A 56 -4.67 14.35 8.54
C PRO A 56 -3.74 15.08 9.54
N SER A 57 -4.21 15.30 10.78
CA SER A 57 -3.48 15.87 11.90
C SER A 57 -2.85 14.85 12.86
N PHE A 58 -2.89 13.54 12.56
CA PHE A 58 -2.32 12.51 13.45
C PHE A 58 -0.81 12.69 13.70
N TRP A 59 -0.13 13.43 12.81
CA TRP A 59 1.29 13.76 12.90
C TRP A 59 1.61 14.89 13.89
N GLU A 60 0.62 15.64 14.38
CA GLU A 60 0.84 16.80 15.25
C GLU A 60 1.04 16.42 16.73
N ASP A 61 0.53 15.27 17.16
CA ASP A 61 0.48 14.92 18.59
C ASP A 61 1.65 14.06 19.09
N THR A 62 2.64 13.75 18.25
CA THR A 62 3.78 12.90 18.63
C THR A 62 5.11 13.55 18.27
N GLU A 63 6.10 13.42 19.16
CA GLU A 63 7.49 13.86 18.97
C GLU A 63 8.19 13.08 17.84
N MET A 64 7.77 13.33 16.60
CA MET A 64 8.27 12.67 15.39
C MET A 64 9.09 13.66 14.58
N ASN A 65 10.30 13.26 14.18
CA ASN A 65 11.15 14.07 13.32
C ASN A 65 11.39 13.34 12.00
N VAL A 66 10.87 13.91 10.91
CA VAL A 66 11.06 13.41 9.55
C VAL A 66 12.08 14.29 8.85
N LYS A 67 13.19 13.69 8.40
CA LYS A 67 14.20 14.36 7.58
C LYS A 67 14.23 13.75 6.19
N VAL A 68 14.30 14.61 5.18
CA VAL A 68 14.42 14.21 3.78
C VAL A 68 15.70 14.83 3.22
N VAL A 69 16.65 13.99 2.82
CA VAL A 69 17.93 14.41 2.22
C VAL A 69 18.18 13.58 0.97
N SER A 70 18.21 14.22 -0.20
CA SER A 70 18.52 13.54 -1.48
C SER A 70 17.69 12.27 -1.74
N ARG A 71 16.37 12.32 -1.49
CA ARG A 71 15.43 11.18 -1.60
C ARG A 71 15.72 10.02 -0.65
N VAL A 72 16.49 10.27 0.41
CA VAL A 72 16.62 9.40 1.57
C VAL A 72 15.75 9.98 2.67
N ILE A 73 14.84 9.16 3.18
CA ILE A 73 13.91 9.54 4.24
C ILE A 73 14.39 8.89 5.53
N ILE A 74 14.54 9.72 6.55
CA ILE A 74 14.89 9.31 7.90
C ILE A 74 13.73 9.71 8.80
N VAL A 75 13.07 8.74 9.41
CA VAL A 75 11.98 8.93 10.35
C VAL A 75 12.48 8.57 11.73
N LYS A 76 12.38 9.50 12.68
CA LYS A 76 12.67 9.28 14.09
C LYS A 76 11.39 9.33 14.90
N GLY A 77 11.22 8.35 15.79
CA GLY A 77 10.11 8.29 16.73
C GLY A 77 10.50 7.57 18.02
N PRO A 78 9.53 7.31 18.92
CA PRO A 78 9.74 6.79 20.25
C PRO A 78 10.31 5.37 20.24
N ARG A 79 9.94 4.54 19.25
CA ARG A 79 10.47 3.16 19.13
C ARG A 79 11.83 3.07 18.44
N GLY A 80 12.34 4.17 17.90
CA GLY A 80 13.64 4.24 17.24
C GLY A 80 13.63 5.00 15.93
N THR A 81 14.62 4.72 15.08
CA THR A 81 14.87 5.42 13.83
C THR A 81 14.84 4.48 12.65
N LEU A 82 14.10 4.83 11.60
CA LEU A 82 14.08 4.10 10.33
C LEU A 82 14.64 4.97 9.22
N GLN A 83 15.42 4.36 8.33
CA GLN A 83 16.00 5.01 7.17
C GLN A 83 15.69 4.22 5.92
N ARG A 84 15.25 4.90 4.86
CA ARG A 84 14.98 4.29 3.57
C ARG A 84 15.38 5.20 2.41
N SER A 85 16.00 4.61 1.39
CA SER A 85 16.41 5.32 0.19
C SER A 85 15.45 5.08 -0.99
N PHE A 86 14.94 6.15 -1.58
CA PHE A 86 14.13 6.13 -2.79
C PHE A 86 14.90 6.64 -4.01
N LYS A 87 16.24 6.56 -3.99
CA LYS A 87 17.11 7.06 -5.07
C LYS A 87 16.84 6.42 -6.43
N HIS A 88 16.28 5.20 -6.45
CA HIS A 88 15.91 4.50 -7.68
C HIS A 88 14.68 5.10 -8.37
N VAL A 89 13.84 5.85 -7.66
CA VAL A 89 12.66 6.51 -8.21
C VAL A 89 12.96 7.99 -8.45
N GLN A 90 12.67 8.47 -9.65
CA GLN A 90 12.79 9.88 -10.00
C GLN A 90 11.56 10.67 -9.54
N VAL A 91 11.44 10.90 -8.23
CA VAL A 91 10.40 11.72 -7.61
C VAL A 91 11.02 12.88 -6.83
N ASP A 92 10.29 14.00 -6.78
CA ASP A 92 10.62 15.13 -5.91
C ASP A 92 9.95 14.94 -4.55
N MET A 93 10.68 15.27 -3.48
CA MET A 93 10.23 15.08 -2.11
C MET A 93 10.60 16.33 -1.31
N GLN A 94 9.59 17.05 -0.83
CA GLN A 94 9.79 18.30 -0.11
C GLN A 94 8.98 18.30 1.17
N LEU A 95 9.64 18.66 2.27
CA LEU A 95 8.97 18.90 3.54
C LEU A 95 8.42 20.34 3.52
N VAL A 96 7.10 20.47 3.46
CA VAL A 96 6.39 21.74 3.49
C VAL A 96 5.98 22.01 4.94
N GLY A 97 6.70 22.92 5.60
CA GLY A 97 6.48 23.23 7.02
C GLY A 97 7.04 22.15 7.95
N LYS A 98 6.35 21.88 9.06
CA LYS A 98 6.78 20.91 10.10
C LYS A 98 6.15 19.53 9.95
N SER A 99 4.95 19.43 9.37
CA SER A 99 4.12 18.23 9.42
C SER A 99 3.69 17.67 8.06
N LYS A 100 3.96 18.37 6.96
CA LYS A 100 3.51 17.95 5.62
C LYS A 100 4.69 17.56 4.75
N LEU A 101 4.74 16.30 4.34
CA LEU A 101 5.67 15.83 3.31
C LEU A 101 4.92 15.72 1.98
N VAL A 102 5.44 16.38 0.97
CA VAL A 102 4.87 16.42 -0.38
C VAL A 102 5.77 15.62 -1.30
N VAL A 103 5.17 14.63 -1.97
CA VAL A 103 5.85 13.80 -2.97
C VAL A 103 5.22 14.10 -4.33
N GLN A 104 6.04 14.54 -5.28
CA GLN A 104 5.59 14.99 -6.59
C GLN A 104 6.40 14.34 -7.71
N LYS A 105 5.72 14.15 -8.84
CA LYS A 105 6.35 13.76 -10.10
C LYS A 105 5.91 14.74 -11.17
N TRP A 106 6.90 15.42 -11.76
CA TRP A 106 6.71 16.28 -12.92
C TRP A 106 6.62 15.42 -14.19
N PHE A 107 5.65 15.73 -15.06
CA PHE A 107 5.47 15.08 -16.36
C PHE A 107 5.50 13.54 -16.33
N GLY A 108 4.86 12.92 -15.34
CA GLY A 108 4.90 11.47 -15.16
C GLY A 108 4.01 10.71 -16.15
N ILE A 109 4.56 9.64 -16.74
CA ILE A 109 3.76 8.64 -17.49
C ILE A 109 2.96 7.79 -16.48
N ARG A 110 1.85 7.16 -16.88
CA ARG A 110 0.97 6.34 -16.00
C ARG A 110 1.73 5.40 -15.04
N LYS A 111 2.79 4.73 -15.50
CA LYS A 111 3.62 3.84 -14.66
C LYS A 111 4.36 4.61 -13.57
N GLU A 112 4.88 5.79 -13.90
CA GLU A 112 5.62 6.64 -12.97
C GLU A 112 4.69 7.30 -11.94
N LEU A 113 3.48 7.72 -12.36
CA LEU A 113 2.48 8.26 -11.44
C LEU A 113 2.06 7.24 -10.37
N ALA A 114 2.01 5.95 -10.72
CA ALA A 114 1.75 4.89 -9.74
C ALA A 114 2.85 4.79 -8.67
N THR A 115 4.12 5.08 -9.02
CA THR A 115 5.23 5.02 -8.07
C THR A 115 5.12 6.07 -6.97
N VAL A 116 4.54 7.25 -7.25
CA VAL A 116 4.32 8.31 -6.25
C VAL A 116 3.52 7.77 -5.08
N ARG A 117 2.42 7.06 -5.36
CA ARG A 117 1.57 6.46 -4.33
C ARG A 117 2.30 5.37 -3.53
N THR A 118 3.12 4.55 -4.18
CA THR A 118 3.90 3.52 -3.48
C THR A 118 4.88 4.14 -2.48
N VAL A 119 5.56 5.22 -2.87
CA VAL A 119 6.47 5.97 -1.99
C VAL A 119 5.71 6.53 -0.78
N CYS A 120 4.55 7.16 -1.00
CA CYS A 120 3.69 7.64 0.08
C CYS A 120 3.33 6.52 1.07
N SER A 121 2.91 5.35 0.57
CA SER A 121 2.58 4.21 1.43
C SER A 121 3.79 3.65 2.19
N HIS A 122 4.98 3.63 1.59
CA HIS A 122 6.18 3.23 2.33
C HIS A 122 6.49 4.19 3.48
N ILE A 123 6.30 5.50 3.28
CA ILE A 123 6.52 6.51 4.33
C ILE A 123 5.47 6.37 5.44
N GLU A 124 4.20 6.21 5.09
CA GLU A 124 3.12 5.94 6.05
C GLU A 124 3.45 4.71 6.91
N ASN A 125 3.98 3.65 6.29
CA ASN A 125 4.40 2.45 7.00
C ASN A 125 5.61 2.69 7.91
N MET A 126 6.60 3.47 7.48
CA MET A 126 7.73 3.86 8.34
C MET A 126 7.24 4.62 9.57
N ILE A 127 6.28 5.53 9.41
CA ILE A 127 5.74 6.33 10.52
C ILE A 127 4.93 5.46 11.48
N LYS A 128 4.07 4.58 10.97
CA LYS A 128 3.36 3.57 11.79
C LYS A 128 4.33 2.63 12.52
N GLY A 129 5.44 2.29 11.87
CA GLY A 129 6.48 1.45 12.43
C GLY A 129 7.21 2.06 13.63
N VAL A 130 7.55 3.36 13.57
CA VAL A 130 8.23 4.03 14.69
C VAL A 130 7.30 4.46 15.82
N THR A 131 5.99 4.59 15.56
CA THR A 131 4.97 4.93 16.55
C THR A 131 4.46 3.67 17.26
N LEU A 132 3.83 2.77 16.49
CA LEU A 132 3.09 1.63 17.01
C LEU A 132 3.90 0.32 16.95
N GLY A 133 4.77 0.19 15.95
CA GLY A 133 5.49 -1.06 15.65
C GLY A 133 4.59 -2.13 15.01
N TYR A 134 5.20 -3.09 14.33
CA TYR A 134 4.50 -4.17 13.64
C TYR A 134 4.67 -5.51 14.36
N ARG A 135 3.56 -6.26 14.47
CA ARG A 135 3.51 -7.59 15.05
C ARG A 135 2.79 -8.54 14.10
N TYR A 136 3.47 -9.62 13.71
CA TYR A 136 2.89 -10.67 12.88
C TYR A 136 2.77 -11.92 13.73
N LYS A 137 1.56 -12.44 13.84
CA LYS A 137 1.31 -13.72 14.51
C LYS A 137 1.26 -14.81 13.45
N MET A 138 2.08 -15.82 13.64
CA MET A 138 2.12 -17.02 12.80
C MET A 138 1.65 -18.24 13.60
N ARG A 139 0.91 -19.12 12.95
CA ARG A 139 0.45 -20.39 13.51
C ARG A 139 1.07 -21.55 12.77
N SER A 140 1.51 -22.54 13.53
CA SER A 140 1.93 -23.83 13.00
C SER A 140 0.72 -24.75 12.90
N VAL A 141 0.40 -25.18 11.69
CA VAL A 141 -0.71 -26.11 11.40
C VAL A 141 -0.12 -27.47 11.06
N TYR A 142 -0.66 -28.52 11.68
CA TYR A 142 -0.27 -29.91 11.46
C TYR A 142 -1.45 -30.86 11.67
N ALA A 143 -1.46 -31.97 10.93
CA ALA A 143 -2.46 -33.04 11.13
C ALA A 143 -1.94 -34.17 12.04
N HIS A 144 -0.78 -34.75 11.72
CA HIS A 144 -0.28 -35.95 12.38
C HIS A 144 1.07 -35.76 13.08
N PHE A 145 2.01 -35.10 12.41
CA PHE A 145 3.35 -34.86 12.97
C PHE A 145 3.41 -33.46 13.60
N PRO A 146 3.58 -33.33 14.92
CA PRO A 146 3.68 -32.02 15.56
C PRO A 146 4.96 -31.31 15.13
N ILE A 147 4.82 -30.04 14.72
CA ILE A 147 5.93 -29.20 14.26
C ILE A 147 6.56 -28.52 15.49
N ASN A 148 7.85 -28.72 15.70
CA ASN A 148 8.58 -28.08 16.80
C ASN A 148 9.30 -26.85 16.29
N VAL A 149 8.89 -25.67 16.76
CA VAL A 149 9.51 -24.38 16.43
C VAL A 149 10.32 -23.88 17.62
N THR A 150 11.64 -23.84 17.48
CA THR A 150 12.55 -23.35 18.51
C THR A 150 13.22 -22.08 18.03
N THR A 151 13.04 -20.99 18.77
CA THR A 151 13.77 -19.74 18.57
C THR A 151 15.14 -19.82 19.27
N SER A 152 16.18 -19.31 18.63
CA SER A 152 17.48 -19.10 19.28
C SER A 152 17.34 -18.06 20.41
N LYS A 153 18.24 -18.08 21.40
CA LYS A 153 18.22 -17.16 22.55
C LYS A 153 18.25 -15.68 22.14
N ASP A 154 18.84 -15.37 20.99
CA ASP A 154 18.95 -14.01 20.46
C ASP A 154 17.74 -13.60 19.59
N GLY A 155 16.75 -14.50 19.39
CA GLY A 155 15.57 -14.25 18.56
C GLY A 155 15.85 -14.07 17.05
N SER A 156 17.10 -14.26 16.64
CA SER A 156 17.61 -14.00 15.28
C SER A 156 17.49 -15.20 14.33
N VAL A 157 17.43 -16.42 14.86
CA VAL A 157 17.32 -17.65 14.07
C VAL A 157 16.16 -18.48 14.59
N VAL A 158 15.32 -18.95 13.67
CA VAL A 158 14.23 -19.88 13.96
C VAL A 158 14.61 -21.24 13.40
N GLU A 159 14.57 -22.26 14.24
CA GLU A 159 14.76 -23.65 13.84
C GLU A 159 13.43 -24.39 13.86
N ILE A 160 13.09 -25.03 12.75
CA ILE A 160 11.88 -25.82 12.57
C ILE A 160 12.30 -27.28 12.45
N ARG A 161 11.76 -28.11 13.35
CA ARG A 161 12.06 -29.54 13.44
C ARG A 161 10.79 -30.36 13.24
N ASN A 162 10.97 -31.59 12.80
CA ASN A 162 9.89 -32.58 12.63
C ASN A 162 8.79 -32.13 11.65
N PHE A 163 9.11 -31.27 10.69
CA PHE A 163 8.15 -30.89 9.64
C PHE A 163 7.83 -32.12 8.78
N LEU A 164 6.56 -32.54 8.74
CA LEU A 164 6.10 -33.74 8.01
C LEU A 164 6.83 -35.05 8.39
N GLY A 165 7.47 -35.11 9.57
CA GLY A 165 8.30 -36.24 10.00
C GLY A 165 9.71 -36.26 9.39
N GLU A 166 10.15 -35.18 8.74
CA GLU A 166 11.51 -35.07 8.22
C GLU A 166 12.54 -34.99 9.36
N LYS A 167 13.68 -35.67 9.19
CA LYS A 167 14.84 -35.57 10.09
C LYS A 167 15.64 -34.29 9.91
N ILE A 168 15.40 -33.54 8.83
CA ILE A 168 16.13 -32.32 8.48
C ILE A 168 15.64 -31.17 9.35
N VAL A 169 16.58 -30.44 9.95
CA VAL A 169 16.28 -29.19 10.68
C VAL A 169 16.33 -28.03 9.70
N ARG A 170 15.20 -27.35 9.52
CA ARG A 170 15.12 -26.17 8.66
C ARG A 170 15.45 -24.95 9.51
N ARG A 171 16.54 -24.23 9.18
CA ARG A 171 16.98 -23.04 9.91
C ARG A 171 16.71 -21.80 9.07
N VAL A 172 16.04 -20.81 9.63
CA VAL A 172 15.73 -19.55 8.96
C VAL A 172 16.34 -18.42 9.77
N SER A 173 17.24 -17.66 9.12
CA SER A 173 17.79 -16.42 9.69
C SER A 173 16.79 -15.28 9.48
N MET A 174 16.50 -14.56 10.55
CA MET A 174 15.65 -13.37 10.53
C MET A 174 16.40 -12.17 9.95
N GLN A 175 15.63 -11.20 9.47
CA GLN A 175 16.16 -9.91 9.04
C GLN A 175 16.61 -9.07 10.26
N PRO A 176 17.57 -8.14 10.08
CA PRO A 176 18.07 -7.33 11.17
C PRO A 176 16.95 -6.47 11.79
N GLY A 177 16.92 -6.40 13.13
CA GLY A 177 15.93 -5.62 13.86
C GLY A 177 14.54 -6.25 13.98
N VAL A 178 14.38 -7.50 13.53
CA VAL A 178 13.17 -8.31 13.77
C VAL A 178 13.47 -9.30 14.88
N VAL A 179 12.59 -9.36 15.88
CA VAL A 179 12.70 -10.31 17.00
C VAL A 179 11.60 -11.35 16.87
N CYS A 180 11.99 -12.62 16.93
CA CYS A 180 11.06 -13.74 16.97
C CYS A 180 10.89 -14.25 18.40
N GLN A 181 9.65 -14.35 18.84
CA GLN A 181 9.29 -14.86 20.16
C GLN A 181 8.22 -15.94 20.03
N ASN A 182 8.36 -17.01 20.80
CA ASN A 182 7.29 -18.00 20.94
C ASN A 182 6.24 -17.44 21.91
N SER A 183 4.96 -17.49 21.53
CA SER A 183 3.89 -17.00 22.41
C SER A 183 3.76 -17.91 23.64
N THR A 184 3.62 -17.29 24.82
CA THR A 184 3.29 -18.02 26.05
C THR A 184 1.78 -18.22 26.21
N ALA A 185 0.97 -17.34 25.60
CA ALA A 185 -0.47 -17.32 25.76
C ALA A 185 -1.16 -18.44 24.97
N GLN A 186 -0.59 -18.81 23.81
CA GLN A 186 -1.19 -19.82 22.96
C GLN A 186 -0.13 -20.72 22.35
N LYS A 187 -0.42 -22.02 22.39
CA LYS A 187 0.45 -23.05 21.88
C LYS A 187 0.63 -22.93 20.35
N ASP A 188 1.80 -23.33 19.87
CA ASP A 188 2.15 -23.43 18.45
C ASP A 188 2.04 -22.09 17.67
N GLU A 189 2.20 -20.98 18.39
CA GLU A 189 2.24 -19.62 17.85
C GLU A 189 3.63 -19.01 17.89
N LEU A 190 4.02 -18.41 16.77
CA LEU A 190 5.25 -17.63 16.65
C LEU A 190 4.88 -16.17 16.40
N ILE A 191 5.41 -15.28 17.22
CA ILE A 191 5.21 -13.84 17.12
C ILE A 191 6.49 -13.24 16.53
N LEU A 192 6.36 -12.50 15.43
CA LEU A 192 7.43 -11.70 14.86
C LEU A 192 7.14 -10.24 15.13
N GLU A 193 8.08 -9.56 15.78
CA GLU A 193 7.99 -8.15 16.10
C GLU A 193 9.11 -7.36 15.44
N GLY A 194 8.80 -6.16 14.97
CA GLY A 194 9.80 -5.25 14.43
C GLY A 194 9.22 -3.89 14.10
N ASN A 195 10.10 -2.92 13.85
CA ASN A 195 9.70 -1.57 13.51
C ASN A 195 9.47 -1.41 11.99
N ASP A 196 10.14 -2.18 11.13
CA ASP A 196 9.96 -2.14 9.68
C ASP A 196 9.07 -3.30 9.17
N ILE A 197 7.95 -2.94 8.54
CA ILE A 197 7.00 -3.91 7.98
C ILE A 197 7.63 -4.81 6.91
N GLU A 198 8.59 -4.32 6.14
CA GLU A 198 9.19 -5.08 5.04
C GLU A 198 10.12 -6.16 5.56
N LEU A 199 10.89 -5.83 6.60
CA LEU A 199 11.79 -6.80 7.23
C LEU A 199 11.00 -7.85 8.00
N VAL A 200 9.95 -7.44 8.74
CA VAL A 200 9.05 -8.36 9.47
C VAL A 200 8.31 -9.28 8.50
N SER A 201 7.69 -8.73 7.46
CA SER A 201 6.93 -9.52 6.48
C SER A 201 7.83 -10.45 5.65
N ARG A 202 9.03 -10.01 5.28
CA ARG A 202 10.02 -10.85 4.60
C ARG A 202 10.47 -12.01 5.48
N SER A 203 10.71 -11.76 6.77
CA SER A 203 11.07 -12.80 7.75
C SER A 203 9.97 -13.84 7.88
N ALA A 204 8.71 -13.41 8.01
CA ALA A 204 7.55 -14.31 8.02
C ALA A 204 7.42 -15.12 6.71
N ALA A 205 7.66 -14.49 5.56
CA ALA A 205 7.62 -15.17 4.26
C ALA A 205 8.72 -16.23 4.12
N LEU A 206 9.93 -15.97 4.63
CA LEU A 206 11.02 -16.95 4.61
C LEU A 206 10.70 -18.18 5.46
N ILE A 207 10.08 -17.98 6.64
CA ILE A 207 9.58 -19.08 7.48
C ILE A 207 8.57 -19.91 6.70
N HIS A 208 7.56 -19.26 6.12
CA HIS A 208 6.52 -19.95 5.36
C HIS A 208 7.09 -20.73 4.16
N GLN A 209 7.95 -20.10 3.36
CA GLN A 209 8.63 -20.72 2.21
C GLN A 209 9.50 -21.90 2.64
N SER A 210 10.15 -21.80 3.80
CA SER A 210 10.92 -22.90 4.35
C SER A 210 10.05 -24.09 4.72
N THR A 211 8.76 -23.91 5.01
CA THR A 211 7.80 -24.97 5.39
C THR A 211 6.87 -25.38 4.25
N LEU A 212 7.25 -25.17 2.99
CA LEU A 212 6.43 -25.65 1.88
C LEU A 212 6.56 -27.17 1.71
N VAL A 213 5.41 -27.82 1.54
CA VAL A 213 5.31 -29.23 1.19
C VAL A 213 5.72 -29.41 -0.28
N LYS A 214 6.65 -30.32 -0.53
CA LYS A 214 7.11 -30.67 -1.89
C LYS A 214 6.73 -32.11 -2.24
N ASN A 215 6.53 -32.38 -3.52
CA ASN A 215 6.27 -33.72 -4.08
C ASN A 215 5.03 -34.45 -3.49
N LYS A 216 4.07 -33.70 -2.92
CA LYS A 216 2.80 -34.21 -2.39
C LYS A 216 1.67 -33.25 -2.76
N ASP A 217 0.43 -33.70 -2.66
CA ASP A 217 -0.75 -32.88 -2.92
C ASP A 217 -0.97 -31.85 -1.80
N ILE A 218 -0.80 -30.57 -2.13
CA ILE A 218 -0.95 -29.42 -1.22
C ILE A 218 -2.38 -29.23 -0.71
N ARG A 219 -3.39 -29.84 -1.35
CA ARG A 219 -4.79 -29.74 -0.91
C ARG A 219 -5.11 -30.69 0.23
N LYS A 220 -4.37 -31.80 0.32
CA LYS A 220 -4.51 -32.80 1.39
C LYS A 220 -3.53 -32.55 2.53
N PHE A 221 -2.31 -32.11 2.22
CA PHE A 221 -1.29 -31.78 3.20
C PHE A 221 -1.22 -30.27 3.39
N LEU A 222 -2.03 -29.77 4.34
CA LEU A 222 -2.10 -28.36 4.72
C LEU A 222 -1.09 -27.99 5.83
N ASP A 223 -0.14 -28.88 6.11
CA ASP A 223 0.87 -28.69 7.14
C ASP A 223 1.82 -27.55 6.75
N GLY A 224 2.06 -26.62 7.67
CA GLY A 224 2.86 -25.43 7.40
C GLY A 224 2.75 -24.38 8.48
N ILE A 225 3.60 -23.37 8.39
CA ILE A 225 3.52 -22.19 9.27
C ILE A 225 2.94 -21.03 8.46
N TYR A 226 1.82 -20.49 8.91
CA TYR A 226 1.06 -19.47 8.20
C TYR A 226 0.91 -18.20 9.04
N VAL A 227 0.81 -17.05 8.39
CA VAL A 227 0.48 -15.79 9.07
C VAL A 227 -1.01 -15.76 9.35
N SER A 228 -1.40 -15.67 10.62
CA SER A 228 -2.79 -15.63 11.05
C SER A 228 -3.31 -14.21 11.21
N GLU A 229 -2.53 -13.36 11.87
CA GLU A 229 -2.92 -11.97 12.13
C GLU A 229 -1.75 -11.03 11.86
N LYS A 230 -2.09 -9.83 11.38
CA LYS A 230 -1.18 -8.70 11.23
C LYS A 230 -1.68 -7.60 12.13
N THR A 231 -0.97 -7.34 13.21
CA THR A 231 -1.36 -6.37 14.24
C THR A 231 -0.21 -5.39 14.48
N THR A 232 -0.47 -4.40 15.33
CA THR A 232 0.55 -3.50 15.85
C THR A 232 1.03 -3.97 17.21
N VAL A 233 2.25 -3.58 17.60
CA VAL A 233 2.80 -3.94 18.91
C VAL A 233 2.10 -3.17 20.01
N VAL A 234 1.97 -1.85 19.82
CA VAL A 234 1.14 -0.97 20.64
C VAL A 234 -0.22 -0.84 19.97
N THR A 235 -1.28 -1.21 20.69
CA THR A 235 -2.65 -0.92 20.28
C THR A 235 -2.92 0.57 20.51
N PRO A 236 -3.29 1.35 19.50
CA PRO A 236 -3.78 2.70 19.75
C PRO A 236 -4.99 2.60 20.67
N ALA A 237 -5.02 3.37 21.76
CA ALA A 237 -6.16 3.41 22.67
C ALA A 237 -7.41 3.78 21.85
N GLU A 238 -8.46 2.96 21.94
CA GLU A 238 -9.74 3.20 21.31
C GLU A 238 -10.31 4.51 21.89
N ASN A 239 -10.42 5.54 21.05
CA ASN A 239 -11.17 6.76 21.32
C ASN A 239 -12.24 6.91 20.24
#